data_AF-A0A6P0DR52-F1
#
_entry.id   AF-A0A6P0DR52-F1
#
_cell.length_a   1.000
_cell.length_b   1.000
_cell.length_c   1.000
_cell.angle_alpha   90.00
_cell.angle_beta   90.00
_cell.angle_gamma   90.00
#
_symmetry.space_group_name_H-M   'P 1'
#
loop_
_entity.id
_entity.type
_entity.pdbx_description
1 polymer ?
#
loop_
_entity_poly.entity_id
_entity_poly.type
_entity_poly.pdbx_seq_one_letter_code
_entity_poly.pdbx_strand_id
1 'polypeptide(L)'
;MAAVQTRSERALNRVAIAAVLVITLIFLAPIYWITSTAFKPRNLATSIPPTVLFEPELSPFVKLFTKRSQLRGAPTPEEYAAAPWWERMVFDGGEKIVRSGRGEVQPSG
;
A
#
# COMPACT_ATOMS: atom_id res chain seq x y z
N MET A 1 0.76 -48.52 -12.17
CA MET A 1 1.10 -49.26 -10.93
C MET A 1 1.31 -48.24 -9.82
N ALA A 2 0.59 -48.35 -8.69
CA ALA A 2 0.81 -47.45 -7.55
C ALA A 2 2.12 -47.84 -6.86
N ALA A 3 3.12 -46.95 -6.88
CA ALA A 3 4.37 -47.17 -6.17
C ALA A 3 4.09 -47.24 -4.65
N VAL A 4 4.48 -48.35 -4.02
CA VAL A 4 4.33 -48.53 -2.58
C VAL A 4 5.39 -47.68 -1.87
N GLN A 5 5.00 -46.50 -1.38
CA GLN A 5 5.88 -45.65 -0.58
C GLN A 5 6.01 -46.19 0.85
N THR A 6 7.24 -46.26 1.34
CA THR A 6 7.60 -46.57 2.72
C THR A 6 7.16 -45.46 3.68
N ARG A 7 7.04 -45.79 4.98
CA ARG A 7 6.71 -44.80 6.02
C ARG A 7 7.76 -43.68 6.11
N SER A 8 9.03 -44.01 5.87
CA SER A 8 10.15 -43.06 5.86
C SER A 8 10.01 -42.04 4.73
N GLU A 9 9.73 -42.49 3.50
CA GLU A 9 9.53 -41.61 2.35
C GLU A 9 8.36 -40.65 2.57
N ARG A 10 7.25 -41.12 3.16
CA ARG A 10 6.12 -40.26 3.51
C ARG A 10 6.48 -39.20 4.55
N ALA A 11 7.29 -39.55 5.55
CA ALA A 11 7.74 -38.62 6.58
C ALA A 11 8.69 -37.55 5.99
N LEU A 12 9.68 -37.97 5.20
CA LEU A 12 10.59 -37.07 4.50
C LEU A 12 9.85 -36.12 3.56
N ASN A 13 8.87 -36.62 2.81
CA ASN A 13 8.06 -35.78 1.92
C ASN A 13 7.29 -34.70 2.71
N ARG A 14 6.71 -35.04 3.87
CA ARG A 14 6.03 -34.05 4.73
C ARG A 14 6.98 -32.98 5.25
N VAL A 15 8.19 -33.38 5.66
CA VAL A 15 9.24 -32.43 6.08
C VAL A 15 9.65 -31.53 4.91
N ALA A 16 9.84 -32.10 3.72
CA ALA A 16 10.17 -31.34 2.52
C ALA A 16 9.06 -30.32 2.18
N ILE A 17 7.79 -30.73 2.21
CA ILE A 17 6.65 -29.83 2.00
C ILE A 17 6.65 -28.69 3.02
N ALA A 18 6.82 -28.99 4.31
CA ALA A 18 6.88 -27.96 5.35
C ALA A 18 8.05 -27.00 5.13
N ALA A 19 9.23 -27.51 4.77
CA ALA A 19 10.40 -26.69 4.47
C ALA A 19 10.17 -25.76 3.28
N VAL A 20 9.59 -26.27 2.19
CA VAL A 20 9.25 -25.48 1.00
C VAL A 20 8.25 -24.37 1.35
N LEU A 21 7.22 -24.67 2.16
CA LEU A 21 6.25 -23.67 2.61
C LEU A 21 6.91 -22.57 3.45
N VAL A 22 7.78 -22.92 4.38
CA VAL A 22 8.51 -21.95 5.22
C VAL A 22 9.41 -21.07 4.34
N ILE A 23 10.19 -21.66 3.44
CA ILE A 23 11.06 -20.92 2.51
C ILE A 23 10.21 -19.98 1.63
N THR A 24 9.07 -20.45 1.15
CA THR A 24 8.15 -19.62 0.36
C THR A 24 7.66 -18.41 1.15
N LEU A 25 7.23 -18.59 2.40
CA LEU A 25 6.79 -17.47 3.24
C LEU A 25 7.91 -16.45 3.49
N ILE A 26 9.15 -16.91 3.70
CA ILE A 26 10.33 -16.05 3.85
C ILE A 26 10.53 -15.22 2.57
N PHE A 27 10.43 -15.85 1.41
CA PHE A 27 10.61 -15.18 0.11
C PHE A 27 9.46 -14.22 -0.22
N LEU A 28 8.25 -14.47 0.27
CA LEU A 28 7.10 -13.57 0.12
C LEU A 28 7.11 -12.40 1.12
N ALA A 29 7.88 -12.48 2.21
CA ALA A 29 7.89 -11.44 3.24
C ALA A 29 8.25 -10.03 2.70
N PRO A 30 9.25 -9.84 1.81
CA PRO A 30 9.52 -8.53 1.21
C PRO A 30 8.36 -8.01 0.33
N ILE A 31 7.68 -8.90 -0.40
CA ILE A 31 6.52 -8.53 -1.23
C ILE A 31 5.37 -8.08 -0.33
N TYR A 32 5.11 -8.83 0.76
CA TYR A 32 4.15 -8.42 1.77
C TYR A 32 4.48 -7.05 2.35
N TRP A 33 5.75 -6.79 2.66
CA TRP A 33 6.20 -5.50 3.20
C TRP A 33 5.95 -4.33 2.24
N ILE A 34 6.33 -4.48 0.97
CA ILE A 34 6.13 -3.46 -0.06
C ILE A 34 4.63 -3.21 -0.27
N THR A 35 3.84 -4.29 -0.38
CA THR A 35 2.40 -4.20 -0.55
C THR A 35 1.75 -3.49 0.64
N SER A 36 2.08 -3.89 1.87
CA SER A 36 1.60 -3.24 3.09
C SER A 36 1.95 -1.75 3.11
N THR A 37 3.19 -1.40 2.76
CA THR A 37 3.65 0.01 2.75
C THR A 37 2.95 0.86 1.68
N ALA A 38 2.52 0.27 0.56
CA ALA A 38 1.78 1.00 -0.48
C ALA A 38 0.40 1.51 0.00
N PHE A 39 -0.17 0.92 1.06
CA PHE A 39 -1.43 1.35 1.66
C PHE A 39 -1.24 2.15 2.96
N LYS A 40 0.00 2.48 3.35
CA LYS A 40 0.26 3.29 4.56
C LYS A 40 0.08 4.79 4.29
N PRO A 41 -0.48 5.55 5.24
CA PRO A 41 -0.36 6.99 5.26
C PRO A 41 1.11 7.45 5.24
N ARG A 42 1.39 8.56 4.53
CA ARG A 42 2.77 9.03 4.29
C ARG A 42 3.58 9.24 5.57
N ASN A 43 2.97 9.81 6.60
CA ASN A 43 3.59 10.05 7.91
C ASN A 43 3.96 8.74 8.63
N LEU A 44 3.19 7.67 8.43
CA LEU A 44 3.44 6.36 9.01
C LEU A 44 4.41 5.51 8.17
N ALA A 45 4.50 5.77 6.86
CA ALA A 45 5.44 5.07 5.97
C ALA A 45 6.91 5.42 6.26
N THR A 46 7.18 6.60 6.84
CA THR A 46 8.53 7.09 7.17
C THR A 46 8.78 7.18 8.68
N SER A 47 7.95 6.54 9.50
CA SER A 47 8.12 6.54 10.96
C SER A 47 9.31 5.70 11.40
N ILE A 48 9.96 6.11 12.49
CA ILE A 48 11.07 5.41 13.12
C ILE A 48 10.75 5.32 14.63
N PRO A 49 10.55 4.13 15.22
CA PRO A 49 10.56 2.79 14.60
C PRO A 49 9.41 2.59 13.59
N PRO A 50 9.52 1.61 12.66
CA PRO A 50 8.52 1.42 11.63
C PRO A 50 7.17 0.99 12.20
N THR A 51 6.12 1.69 11.83
CA THR A 51 4.74 1.36 12.22
C THR A 51 4.24 0.17 11.40
N VAL A 52 3.80 -0.90 12.08
CA VAL A 52 3.29 -2.14 11.45
C VAL A 52 1.77 -2.29 11.52
N LEU A 53 1.12 -1.64 12.49
CA LEU A 53 -0.34 -1.57 12.62
C LEU A 53 -0.80 -0.18 12.22
N PHE A 54 -1.67 -0.08 11.22
CA PHE A 54 -2.15 1.17 10.65
C PHE A 54 -3.50 0.95 9.98
N GLU A 55 -4.25 2.05 9.80
CA GLU A 55 -5.46 2.04 8.99
C GLU A 55 -5.08 2.12 7.49
N PRO A 56 -5.42 1.13 6.65
CA PRO A 56 -5.08 1.16 5.24
C PRO A 56 -5.82 2.27 4.49
N GLU A 57 -5.12 3.00 3.62
CA GLU A 57 -5.73 4.03 2.77
C GLU A 57 -5.21 4.02 1.34
N LEU A 58 -5.96 4.66 0.43
CA LEU A 58 -5.63 4.76 -0.99
C LEU A 58 -4.93 6.06 -1.38
N SER A 59 -4.68 6.96 -0.41
CA SER A 59 -4.06 8.26 -0.67
C SER A 59 -2.71 8.15 -1.40
N PRO A 60 -1.81 7.18 -1.11
CA PRO A 60 -0.55 7.04 -1.84
C PRO A 60 -0.74 6.79 -3.34
N PHE A 61 -1.75 6.02 -3.73
CA PHE A 61 -2.04 5.75 -5.15
C PHE A 61 -2.59 6.98 -5.85
N VAL A 62 -3.54 7.69 -5.23
CA VAL A 62 -4.04 8.97 -5.75
C VAL A 62 -2.88 9.95 -5.97
N LYS A 63 -2.01 10.05 -4.96
CA LYS A 63 -0.81 10.90 -4.94
C LYS A 63 0.22 10.51 -5.99
N LEU A 64 0.29 9.24 -6.36
CA LEU A 64 1.19 8.72 -7.39
C LEU A 64 0.73 9.10 -8.80
N PHE A 65 -0.58 9.06 -9.06
CA PHE A 65 -1.14 9.30 -10.39
C PHE A 65 -1.52 10.76 -10.66
N THR A 66 -1.43 11.64 -9.67
CA THR A 66 -1.83 13.05 -9.78
C THR A 66 -0.69 14.01 -9.42
N LYS A 67 -0.66 15.16 -10.10
CA LYS A 67 0.25 16.25 -9.75
C LYS A 67 -0.28 17.01 -8.55
N ARG A 68 0.61 17.31 -7.60
CA ARG A 68 0.27 17.90 -6.30
C ARG A 68 1.09 19.14 -5.99
N SER A 69 0.52 20.02 -5.17
CA SER A 69 1.24 21.13 -4.52
C SER A 69 0.94 21.13 -3.02
N GLN A 70 1.87 21.58 -2.20
CA GLN A 70 1.63 21.75 -0.77
C GLN A 70 0.54 22.80 -0.50
N LEU A 71 -0.32 22.54 0.48
CA LEU A 71 -1.28 23.53 0.95
C LEU A 71 -0.56 24.66 1.69
N ARG A 72 -0.99 25.90 1.46
CA ARG A 72 -0.51 27.08 2.20
C ARG A 72 -1.35 27.38 3.45
N GLY A 73 -2.52 26.76 3.56
CA GLY A 73 -3.47 26.86 4.66
C GLY A 73 -4.48 25.73 4.54
N ALA A 74 -5.24 25.47 5.60
CA ALA A 74 -6.28 24.45 5.59
C ALA A 74 -7.34 24.79 4.51
N PRO A 75 -7.90 23.80 3.80
CA PRO A 75 -9.01 24.02 2.89
C PRO A 75 -10.21 24.58 3.66
N THR A 76 -10.99 25.44 3.01
CA THR A 76 -12.25 25.88 3.59
C THR A 76 -13.25 24.71 3.69
N PRO A 77 -14.22 24.74 4.63
CA PRO A 77 -15.22 23.69 4.75
C PRO A 77 -16.01 23.45 3.46
N GLU A 78 -16.28 24.51 2.71
CA GLU A 78 -16.99 24.44 1.43
C GLU A 78 -16.15 23.75 0.35
N GLU A 79 -14.86 24.09 0.22
CA GLU A 79 -13.94 23.42 -0.70
C GLU A 79 -13.78 21.94 -0.38
N TYR A 80 -13.68 21.60 0.91
CA TYR A 80 -13.58 20.21 1.34
C TYR A 80 -14.85 19.42 1.04
N ALA A 81 -16.03 20.01 1.26
CA ALA A 81 -17.31 19.38 0.98
C ALA A 81 -17.58 19.19 -0.52
N ALA A 82 -17.13 20.12 -1.36
CA ALA A 82 -17.25 20.05 -2.81
C ALA A 82 -16.27 19.05 -3.45
N ALA A 83 -15.20 18.68 -2.74
CA ALA A 83 -14.16 17.82 -3.27
C ALA A 83 -14.62 16.35 -3.37
N PRO A 84 -14.22 15.64 -4.44
CA PRO A 84 -14.36 14.19 -4.51
C PRO A 84 -13.71 13.51 -3.31
N TRP A 85 -14.23 12.33 -2.92
CA TRP A 85 -13.76 11.60 -1.75
C TRP A 85 -12.25 11.33 -1.74
N TRP A 86 -11.65 11.10 -2.91
CA TRP A 86 -10.23 10.81 -3.06
C TRP A 86 -9.37 12.06 -2.96
N GLU A 87 -9.92 13.23 -3.30
CA GLU A 87 -9.21 14.52 -3.18
C GLU A 87 -9.22 14.99 -1.72
N ARG A 88 -10.28 14.68 -0.96
CA ARG A 88 -10.32 14.89 0.50
C ARG A 88 -9.16 14.20 1.21
N MET A 89 -8.81 12.96 0.83
CA MET A 89 -7.63 12.26 1.39
C MET A 89 -6.30 12.98 1.10
N VAL A 90 -6.22 13.73 0.00
CA VAL A 90 -5.03 14.51 -0.33
C VAL A 90 -4.99 15.77 0.52
N PHE A 91 -6.13 16.41 0.73
CA PHE A 91 -6.27 17.54 1.67
C PHE A 91 -5.92 17.16 3.10
N ASP A 92 -6.42 16.02 3.59
CA ASP A 92 -6.11 15.49 4.92
C ASP A 92 -4.59 15.27 5.09
N GLY A 93 -3.89 15.01 3.99
CA GLY A 93 -2.43 14.90 3.92
C GLY A 93 -1.67 16.22 3.78
N GLY A 94 -2.35 17.38 3.82
CA GLY A 94 -1.72 18.70 3.71
C GLY A 94 -1.37 19.13 2.29
N GLU A 95 -1.92 18.46 1.27
CA GLU A 95 -1.62 18.71 -0.14
C GLU A 95 -2.88 19.02 -0.93
N LYS A 96 -2.73 19.62 -2.11
CA LYS A 96 -3.82 19.79 -3.07
C LYS A 96 -3.43 19.32 -4.46
N ILE A 97 -4.44 18.90 -5.21
CA ILE A 97 -4.29 18.51 -6.60
C ILE A 97 -4.11 19.74 -7.48
N VAL A 98 -3.14 19.66 -8.40
CA VAL A 98 -2.94 20.71 -9.40
C VAL A 98 -3.96 20.53 -10.51
N ARG A 99 -4.67 21.61 -10.84
CA ARG A 99 -5.64 21.65 -11.93
C ARG A 99 -5.13 22.52 -13.07
N SER A 100 -5.53 22.19 -14.30
CA SER A 100 -5.26 23.02 -15.49
C SER A 100 -6.07 24.33 -15.42
N GLY A 101 -5.79 25.27 -16.33
CA GLY A 101 -6.60 26.49 -16.47
C GLY A 101 -8.07 26.22 -16.83
N ARG A 102 -8.42 24.99 -17.24
CA ARG A 102 -9.79 24.52 -17.50
C ARG A 102 -10.42 23.78 -16.32
N GLY A 103 -9.72 23.68 -15.18
CA GLY A 103 -10.20 22.99 -13.98
C GLY A 103 -9.98 21.47 -13.97
N GLU A 104 -9.36 20.91 -15.00
CA GLU A 104 -9.10 19.47 -15.13
C GLU A 104 -7.92 19.03 -14.24
N VAL A 105 -7.99 17.83 -13.68
CA VAL A 105 -6.92 17.24 -12.87
C VAL A 105 -5.69 16.97 -13.74
N GLN A 106 -4.51 17.44 -13.31
CA GLN A 106 -3.27 17.12 -14.00
C GLN A 106 -2.71 15.76 -13.52
N PRO A 107 -2.43 14.82 -14.45
CA PRO A 107 -1.70 13.61 -14.11
C PRO A 107 -0.25 13.92 -13.73
N SER A 108 0.43 12.99 -13.07
CA SER A 108 1.83 13.12 -12.67
C SER A 108 2.83 12.87 -13.81
N GLY A 109 2.39 12.27 -14.92
CA GLY A 109 3.19 11.97 -16.11
C GLY A 109 3.26 13.09 -17.14
#